data_AF-A0A1G3QEI8-F1
#
_entry.id   AF-A0A1G3QEI8-F1
#
_cell.length_a   1.000
_cell.length_b   1.000
_cell.length_c   1.000
_cell.angle_alpha   90.00
_cell.angle_beta   90.00
_cell.angle_gamma   90.00
#
_symmetry.space_group_name_H-M   'P 1'
#
loop_
_entity.id
_entity.type
_entity.pdbx_description
1 polymer ?
#
loop_
_entity_poly.entity_id
_entity_poly.type
_entity_poly.pdbx_seq_one_letter_code
_entity_poly.pdbx_strand_id
1 'polypeptide(L)'
;MAGCSVPESLKFRRNEGSAIIGVTIRVRLLNVFPKKQTTVYFVKLEEKDNEYFGTKIIRCNYTREFLTGIYAYIINAEPGKYAVVCSTKFDKMADTTIETKNISEVGYITFFDENAIKQSIVDVIPGQVVYMGSFVINSQLKSLSRNIENNGDSAQKHYYNLLKSYMDGTFYCGALIKADRSEKETREFLSKTGGYFKNTEWKDNIDKAVAELDNPQQEKNNVEN
;
A
#
# COMPACT_ATOMS: atom_id res chain seq x y z
N MET A 1 -14.32 -18.63 7.18
CA MET A 1 -13.18 -17.88 7.75
C MET A 1 -13.73 -16.63 8.39
N ALA A 2 -13.64 -16.52 9.73
CA ALA A 2 -13.99 -15.30 10.45
C ALA A 2 -13.07 -14.19 9.93
N GLY A 3 -13.59 -13.32 9.07
CA GLY A 3 -12.87 -12.13 8.65
C GLY A 3 -12.66 -11.31 9.91
N CYS A 4 -11.39 -11.04 10.26
CA CYS A 4 -11.10 -10.01 11.26
C CYS A 4 -11.94 -8.79 10.89
N SER A 5 -12.57 -8.14 11.85
CA SER A 5 -13.23 -6.86 11.63
C SER A 5 -12.17 -5.75 11.50
N VAL A 6 -12.59 -4.54 11.13
CA VAL A 6 -11.72 -3.36 11.31
C VAL A 6 -11.41 -3.24 12.79
N PRO A 7 -10.13 -3.10 13.21
CA PRO A 7 -9.77 -2.89 14.61
C PRO A 7 -10.52 -1.70 15.21
N GLU A 8 -10.90 -1.79 16.49
CA GLU A 8 -11.75 -0.78 17.15
C GLU A 8 -11.18 0.65 17.01
N SER A 9 -9.87 0.79 17.19
CA SER A 9 -9.16 2.08 17.07
C SER A 9 -9.19 2.70 15.67
N LEU A 10 -9.56 1.92 14.63
CA LEU A 10 -9.63 2.36 13.24
C LEU A 10 -11.07 2.50 12.73
N LYS A 11 -12.07 2.15 13.55
CA LYS A 11 -13.49 2.31 13.19
C LYS A 11 -13.97 3.76 13.21
N PHE A 12 -13.25 4.62 13.92
CA PHE A 12 -13.60 6.01 14.15
C PHE A 12 -12.62 6.96 13.46
N ARG A 13 -13.12 8.11 13.04
CA ARG A 13 -12.27 9.19 12.51
C ARG A 13 -11.51 9.84 13.67
N ARG A 14 -10.22 10.11 13.46
CA ARG A 14 -9.40 10.84 14.44
C ARG A 14 -9.83 12.31 14.53
N ASN A 15 -10.20 12.88 13.39
CA ASN A 15 -10.76 14.23 13.24
C ASN A 15 -11.51 14.34 11.90
N GLU A 16 -12.20 15.45 11.67
CA GLU A 16 -12.97 15.69 10.43
C GLU A 16 -12.11 15.71 9.15
N GLY A 17 -10.83 16.09 9.28
CA GLY A 17 -9.88 16.10 8.16
C GLY A 17 -9.31 14.72 7.80
N SER A 18 -9.63 13.68 8.55
CA SER A 18 -9.07 12.34 8.37
C SER A 18 -9.59 11.68 7.09
N ALA A 19 -8.68 11.05 6.35
CA ALA A 19 -8.97 10.36 5.09
C ALA A 19 -8.63 8.86 5.16
N ILE A 20 -9.10 8.10 4.17
CA ILE A 20 -8.64 6.74 3.89
C ILE A 20 -7.87 6.75 2.58
N ILE A 21 -6.68 6.15 2.59
CA ILE A 21 -5.90 5.86 1.38
C ILE A 21 -5.82 4.34 1.25
N GLY A 22 -6.13 3.83 0.06
CA GLY A 22 -6.10 2.41 -0.24
C GLY A 22 -5.30 2.08 -1.49
N VAL A 23 -4.70 0.89 -1.51
CA VAL A 23 -3.96 0.37 -2.68
C VAL A 23 -4.11 -1.14 -2.77
N THR A 24 -4.08 -1.66 -3.99
CA THR A 24 -4.01 -3.11 -4.24
C THR A 24 -2.62 -3.48 -4.73
N ILE A 25 -1.93 -4.38 -4.03
CA ILE A 25 -0.59 -4.85 -4.40
C ILE A 25 -0.59 -6.35 -4.66
N ARG A 26 -0.01 -6.75 -5.79
CA ARG A 26 0.30 -8.14 -6.14
C ARG A 26 1.78 -8.25 -6.45
N VAL A 27 2.49 -9.13 -5.76
CA VAL A 27 3.92 -9.34 -5.98
C VAL A 27 4.17 -10.73 -6.55
N ARG A 28 4.87 -10.79 -7.68
CA ARG A 28 5.38 -12.03 -8.29
C ARG A 28 6.82 -12.24 -7.84
N LEU A 29 7.15 -13.44 -7.36
CA LEU A 29 8.50 -13.82 -6.95
C LEU A 29 8.97 -14.99 -7.82
N LEU A 30 10.10 -14.84 -8.52
CA LEU A 30 10.82 -15.93 -9.20
C LEU A 30 9.96 -16.86 -10.10
N ASN A 31 9.06 -16.33 -10.94
CA ASN A 31 8.15 -17.13 -11.79
C ASN A 31 7.29 -18.17 -11.03
N VAL A 32 7.21 -18.10 -9.70
CA VAL A 32 6.35 -18.93 -8.85
C VAL A 32 5.08 -18.13 -8.50
N PHE A 33 4.06 -18.86 -8.03
CA PHE A 33 2.82 -18.29 -7.51
C PHE A 33 3.04 -17.01 -6.67
N PRO A 34 2.15 -15.99 -6.80
CA PRO A 34 2.28 -14.74 -6.07
C PRO A 34 2.36 -15.01 -4.57
N LYS A 35 3.44 -14.54 -3.93
CA LYS A 35 3.55 -14.57 -2.47
C LYS A 35 2.73 -13.42 -1.90
N LYS A 36 1.79 -13.75 -1.02
CA LYS A 36 0.97 -12.77 -0.31
C LYS A 36 1.85 -11.83 0.51
N GLN A 37 1.82 -10.54 0.20
CA GLN A 37 2.45 -9.53 1.03
C GLN A 37 1.63 -9.35 2.31
N THR A 38 2.29 -8.93 3.38
CA THR A 38 1.69 -8.72 4.71
C THR A 38 1.59 -7.24 5.07
N THR A 39 2.40 -6.38 4.45
CA THR A 39 2.46 -4.94 4.74
C THR A 39 2.86 -4.17 3.49
N VAL A 40 2.35 -2.94 3.37
CA VAL A 40 2.75 -1.97 2.35
C VAL A 40 3.19 -0.69 3.06
N TYR A 41 4.27 -0.10 2.58
CA TYR A 41 4.82 1.16 3.07
C TYR A 41 4.52 2.26 2.06
N PHE A 42 3.99 3.34 2.60
CA PHE A 42 3.66 4.57 1.90
C PHE A 42 4.67 5.64 2.31
N VAL A 43 4.65 6.73 1.58
CA VAL A 43 5.38 7.95 1.91
C VAL A 43 4.44 9.13 1.73
N LYS A 44 4.49 10.10 2.65
CA LYS A 44 3.93 11.43 2.41
C LYS A 44 4.97 12.25 1.68
N LEU A 45 4.60 12.81 0.54
CA LEU A 45 5.47 13.58 -0.34
C LEU A 45 5.37 15.06 0.06
N GLU A 46 6.52 15.69 0.28
CA GLU A 46 6.63 17.12 0.55
C GLU A 46 6.63 17.89 -0.78
N GLU A 47 6.04 19.09 -0.82
CA GLU A 47 5.86 19.85 -2.06
C GLU A 47 7.16 20.39 -2.68
N LYS A 48 8.27 20.42 -1.92
CA LYS A 48 9.45 21.23 -2.27
C LYS A 48 10.65 20.47 -2.81
N ASP A 49 10.74 19.15 -2.65
CA ASP A 49 11.92 18.38 -3.04
C ASP A 49 11.50 17.16 -3.85
N ASN A 50 11.87 17.14 -5.14
CA ASN A 50 11.66 16.05 -6.12
C ASN A 50 10.37 15.22 -5.97
N GLU A 51 9.48 15.30 -6.96
CA GLU A 51 8.09 14.83 -6.96
C GLU A 51 7.75 13.45 -6.35
N TYR A 52 8.73 12.58 -6.11
CA TYR A 52 8.57 11.21 -5.62
C TYR A 52 9.62 10.76 -4.57
N PHE A 53 10.44 11.65 -3.99
CA PHE A 53 11.42 11.35 -2.95
C PHE A 53 11.00 11.90 -1.57
N GLY A 54 10.04 11.26 -0.93
CA GLY A 54 9.65 11.62 0.45
C GLY A 54 10.57 11.00 1.50
N THR A 55 10.53 11.55 2.71
CA THR A 55 11.34 11.10 3.86
C THR A 55 10.49 10.49 4.97
N LYS A 56 9.21 10.85 5.08
CA LYS A 56 8.27 10.34 6.09
C LYS A 56 7.63 9.03 5.63
N ILE A 57 8.23 7.91 6.01
CA ILE A 57 7.68 6.58 5.73
C ILE A 57 6.50 6.28 6.66
N ILE A 58 5.43 5.74 6.09
CA ILE A 58 4.19 5.39 6.79
C ILE A 58 3.85 3.94 6.49
N ARG A 59 3.84 3.09 7.52
CA ARG A 59 3.37 1.72 7.41
C ARG A 59 1.84 1.70 7.28
N CYS A 60 1.28 0.85 6.41
CA CYS A 60 -0.16 0.60 6.41
C CYS A 60 -0.63 0.14 7.81
N ASN A 61 -1.77 0.65 8.26
CA ASN A 61 -2.34 0.29 9.57
C ASN A 61 -3.50 -0.70 9.49
N TYR A 62 -3.90 -1.08 8.26
CA TYR A 62 -4.93 -2.08 8.03
C TYR A 62 -4.74 -2.77 6.69
N THR A 63 -4.97 -4.08 6.66
CA THR A 63 -4.82 -4.90 5.46
C THR A 63 -5.92 -5.95 5.33
N ARG A 64 -6.23 -6.31 4.08
CA ARG A 64 -7.08 -7.45 3.73
C ARG A 64 -6.41 -8.27 2.63
N GLU A 65 -6.07 -9.50 2.96
CA GLU A 65 -5.50 -10.42 2.00
C GLU A 65 -6.59 -11.02 1.09
N PHE A 66 -6.22 -11.28 -0.15
CA PHE A 66 -6.97 -12.11 -1.07
C PHE A 66 -6.03 -13.10 -1.75
N LEU A 67 -6.55 -13.95 -2.63
CA LEU A 67 -5.80 -15.10 -3.16
C LEU A 67 -4.43 -14.74 -3.75
N THR A 68 -4.33 -13.60 -4.44
CA THR A 68 -3.15 -13.22 -5.22
C THR A 68 -2.47 -11.92 -4.77
N GLY A 69 -2.92 -11.32 -3.67
CA GLY A 69 -2.43 -10.02 -3.24
C GLY A 69 -3.06 -9.51 -1.96
N ILE A 70 -2.89 -8.21 -1.74
CA ILE A 70 -3.32 -7.50 -0.54
C ILE A 70 -4.00 -6.19 -0.91
N TYR A 71 -5.07 -5.87 -0.21
CA TYR A 71 -5.56 -4.50 -0.04
C TYR A 71 -4.87 -3.91 1.18
N ALA A 72 -4.11 -2.84 1.01
CA ALA A 72 -3.45 -2.15 2.10
C ALA A 72 -4.02 -0.74 2.24
N TYR A 73 -4.18 -0.31 3.49
CA TYR A 73 -4.84 0.94 3.82
C TYR A 73 -4.01 1.76 4.81
N ILE A 74 -4.09 3.09 4.65
CA ILE A 74 -3.88 4.05 5.74
C ILE A 74 -5.25 4.61 6.08
N ILE A 75 -5.78 4.19 7.23
CA ILE A 75 -6.98 4.78 7.82
C ILE A 75 -6.55 5.94 8.72
N ASN A 76 -7.31 7.04 8.74
CA ASN A 76 -6.93 8.27 9.42
C ASN A 76 -5.65 8.91 8.85
N ALA A 77 -5.50 8.90 7.52
CA ALA A 77 -4.48 9.67 6.84
C ALA A 77 -4.77 11.18 6.96
N GLU A 78 -3.73 11.99 7.09
CA GLU A 78 -3.84 13.44 6.95
C GLU A 78 -3.95 13.81 5.46
N PRO A 79 -4.55 14.96 5.12
CA PRO A 79 -4.52 15.48 3.75
C PRO A 79 -3.08 15.70 3.26
N GLY A 80 -2.87 15.57 1.95
CA GLY A 80 -1.57 15.77 1.29
C GLY A 80 -1.32 14.78 0.16
N LYS A 81 -0.08 14.74 -0.31
CA LYS A 81 0.34 13.90 -1.43
C LYS A 81 1.02 12.62 -0.95
N TYR A 82 0.67 11.47 -1.52
CA TYR A 82 1.13 10.16 -1.06
C TYR A 82 1.55 9.26 -2.22
N ALA A 83 2.52 8.38 -1.97
CA ALA A 83 2.95 7.30 -2.87
C ALA A 83 3.21 6.00 -2.11
N VAL A 84 3.21 4.85 -2.80
CA VAL A 84 3.68 3.57 -2.24
C VAL A 84 5.09 3.26 -2.70
N VAL A 85 5.92 2.76 -1.79
CA VAL A 85 7.38 2.66 -2.03
C VAL A 85 7.93 1.26 -1.79
N CYS A 86 7.23 0.44 -1.00
CA CYS A 86 7.69 -0.89 -0.65
C CYS A 86 6.54 -1.78 -0.19
N SER A 87 6.66 -3.09 -0.41
CA SER A 87 5.84 -4.10 0.26
C SER A 87 6.71 -5.15 0.93
N THR A 88 6.24 -5.69 2.05
CA THR A 88 6.93 -6.75 2.78
C THR A 88 6.06 -7.95 3.05
N LYS A 89 6.69 -9.13 3.06
CA LYS A 89 6.16 -10.37 3.60
C LYS A 89 7.10 -10.88 4.68
N PHE A 90 6.60 -11.14 5.87
CA PHE A 90 7.34 -11.86 6.91
C PHE A 90 6.78 -13.28 7.03
N ASP A 91 7.57 -14.27 6.62
CA ASP A 91 7.22 -15.69 6.79
C ASP A 91 7.84 -16.18 8.11
N LYS A 92 7.02 -16.78 8.99
CA LYS A 92 7.52 -17.51 10.16
C LYS A 92 8.11 -18.83 9.69
N MET A 93 9.43 -18.98 9.73
CA MET A 93 10.06 -20.29 9.55
C MET A 93 10.28 -20.92 10.93
N ALA A 94 9.74 -22.12 11.11
CA ALA A 94 10.14 -22.96 12.24
C ALA A 94 11.56 -23.45 11.95
N ASP A 95 12.52 -23.07 12.77
CA ASP A 95 13.84 -23.67 12.74
C ASP A 95 13.71 -25.14 13.20
N THR A 96 13.86 -26.08 12.27
CA THR A 96 13.76 -27.51 12.55
C THR A 96 15.08 -28.12 13.01
N THR A 97 16.13 -27.31 13.20
CA THR A 97 17.49 -27.79 13.49
C THR A 97 17.96 -27.57 14.93
N ILE A 98 17.17 -26.87 15.75
CA ILE A 98 17.50 -26.59 17.15
C ILE A 98 16.31 -27.01 18.03
N GLU A 99 16.55 -27.81 19.08
CA GLU A 99 15.52 -28.26 20.03
C GLU A 99 14.80 -27.12 20.77
N THR A 100 15.30 -25.88 20.64
CA THR A 100 14.57 -24.66 21.01
C THR A 100 13.79 -24.13 19.81
N LYS A 101 12.46 -24.09 19.91
CA LYS A 101 11.54 -23.47 18.93
C LYS A 101 11.79 -21.95 18.80
N ASN A 102 12.92 -21.55 18.22
CA ASN A 102 13.13 -20.17 17.79
C ASN A 102 12.50 -20.03 16.41
N ILE A 103 11.40 -19.29 16.34
CA ILE A 103 10.77 -18.93 15.07
C ILE A 103 11.60 -17.78 14.50
N SER A 104 12.42 -18.05 13.49
CA SER A 104 13.06 -16.99 12.71
C SER A 104 12.05 -16.44 11.70
N GLU A 105 11.75 -15.14 11.76
CA GLU A 105 10.98 -14.47 10.72
C GLU A 105 11.89 -14.12 9.54
N VAL A 106 11.57 -14.64 8.36
CA VAL A 106 12.28 -14.28 7.12
C VAL A 106 11.47 -13.22 6.39
N GLY A 107 12.01 -12.01 6.33
CA GLY A 107 11.45 -10.91 5.55
C GLY A 107 11.77 -11.02 4.07
N TYR A 108 10.76 -10.82 3.23
CA TYR A 108 10.89 -10.57 1.79
C TYR A 108 10.44 -9.14 1.56
N ILE A 109 11.39 -8.26 1.27
CA ILE A 109 11.17 -6.81 1.18
C ILE A 109 11.37 -6.39 -0.27
N THR A 110 10.31 -5.88 -0.90
CA THR A 110 10.33 -5.46 -2.30
C THR A 110 10.25 -3.95 -2.37
N PHE A 111 11.31 -3.29 -2.84
CA PHE A 111 11.31 -1.84 -3.09
C PHE A 111 10.82 -1.57 -4.51
N PHE A 112 9.86 -0.68 -4.65
CA PHE A 112 9.24 -0.38 -5.94
C PHE A 112 10.13 0.54 -6.77
N ASP A 113 10.18 0.29 -8.08
CA ASP A 113 10.88 1.15 -9.04
C ASP A 113 10.22 2.54 -9.14
N GLU A 114 10.96 3.48 -9.72
CA GLU A 114 10.52 4.85 -9.92
C GLU A 114 9.17 4.93 -10.64
N ASN A 115 8.95 4.05 -11.63
CA ASN A 115 7.72 4.03 -12.42
C ASN A 115 6.50 3.64 -11.56
N ALA A 116 6.61 2.58 -10.75
CA ALA A 116 5.57 2.19 -9.80
C ALA A 116 5.28 3.31 -8.79
N ILE A 117 6.31 3.95 -8.25
CA ILE A 117 6.15 5.02 -7.25
C ILE A 117 5.41 6.20 -7.88
N LYS A 118 5.86 6.71 -9.03
CA LYS A 118 5.21 7.82 -9.74
C LYS A 118 3.76 7.50 -10.11
N GLN A 119 3.51 6.31 -10.64
CA GLN A 119 2.15 5.87 -10.98
C GLN A 119 1.28 5.61 -9.76
N SER A 120 1.84 5.58 -8.55
CA SER A 120 1.08 5.47 -7.31
C SER A 120 0.74 6.81 -6.66
N ILE A 121 1.30 7.92 -7.14
CA ILE A 121 1.05 9.23 -6.54
C ILE A 121 -0.45 9.57 -6.57
N VAL A 122 -0.96 10.04 -5.43
CA VAL A 122 -2.32 10.60 -5.28
C VAL A 122 -2.28 11.81 -4.36
N ASP A 123 -3.15 12.78 -4.65
CA ASP A 123 -3.48 13.87 -3.74
C ASP A 123 -4.71 13.50 -2.93
N VAL A 124 -4.66 13.78 -1.63
CA VAL A 124 -5.69 13.40 -0.66
C VAL A 124 -6.21 14.66 0.01
N ILE A 125 -7.52 14.91 -0.12
CA ILE A 125 -8.19 16.03 0.53
C ILE A 125 -8.91 15.59 1.82
N PRO A 126 -9.29 16.53 2.70
CA PRO A 126 -10.04 16.22 3.93
C PRO A 126 -11.26 15.30 3.70
N GLY A 127 -11.39 14.25 4.51
CA GLY A 127 -12.55 13.35 4.49
C GLY A 127 -12.63 12.40 3.29
N GLN A 128 -11.63 12.37 2.42
CA GLN A 128 -11.68 11.58 1.19
C GLN A 128 -11.38 10.08 1.42
N VAL A 129 -11.97 9.23 0.59
CA VAL A 129 -11.55 7.82 0.43
C VAL A 129 -10.90 7.68 -0.95
N VAL A 130 -9.58 7.52 -0.98
CA VAL A 130 -8.80 7.50 -2.21
C VAL A 130 -8.27 6.10 -2.49
N TYR A 131 -8.39 5.67 -3.75
CA TYR A 131 -7.74 4.47 -4.26
C TYR A 131 -6.55 4.83 -5.15
N MET A 132 -5.36 4.38 -4.78
CA MET A 132 -4.12 4.60 -5.52
C MET A 132 -4.00 3.71 -6.76
N GLY A 133 -4.88 2.73 -6.95
CA GLY A 133 -4.81 1.77 -8.04
C GLY A 133 -4.30 0.38 -7.64
N SER A 134 -4.24 -0.47 -8.65
CA SER A 134 -3.86 -1.88 -8.57
C SER A 134 -2.52 -2.09 -9.24
N PHE A 135 -1.53 -2.52 -8.47
CA PHE A 135 -0.16 -2.69 -8.95
C PHE A 135 0.25 -4.16 -8.93
N VAL A 136 0.82 -4.61 -10.04
CA VAL A 136 1.49 -5.90 -10.16
C VAL A 136 2.98 -5.64 -10.27
N ILE A 137 3.75 -6.11 -9.29
CA ILE A 137 5.18 -5.88 -9.16
C ILE A 137 5.92 -7.21 -9.34
N ASN A 138 6.98 -7.21 -10.15
CA ASN A 138 7.91 -8.33 -10.26
C ASN A 138 9.08 -8.14 -9.29
N SER A 139 9.26 -9.06 -8.34
CA SER A 139 10.40 -9.04 -7.42
C SER A 139 11.60 -9.75 -8.03
N GLN A 140 12.68 -9.00 -8.23
CA GLN A 140 13.91 -9.49 -8.85
C GLN A 140 15.05 -9.53 -7.82
N LEU A 141 15.75 -10.66 -7.80
CA LEU A 141 16.95 -10.87 -6.99
C LEU A 141 18.09 -11.29 -7.92
N LYS A 142 18.99 -10.35 -8.22
CA LYS A 142 20.17 -10.61 -9.06
C LYS A 142 21.39 -10.98 -8.22
N SER A 143 21.40 -10.61 -6.95
CA SER A 143 22.41 -10.98 -5.97
C SER A 143 21.77 -11.23 -4.61
N LEU A 144 22.23 -12.23 -3.86
CA LEU A 144 21.81 -12.44 -2.47
C LEU A 144 22.33 -11.33 -1.54
N SER A 145 23.45 -10.71 -1.90
CA SER A 145 24.07 -9.62 -1.15
C SER A 145 24.08 -8.33 -1.98
N ARG A 146 23.75 -7.20 -1.36
CA ARG A 146 23.79 -5.87 -1.98
C ARG A 146 22.94 -5.71 -3.26
N ASN A 147 21.80 -6.41 -3.33
CA ASN A 147 20.96 -6.43 -4.53
C ASN A 147 20.50 -5.03 -4.95
N ILE A 148 19.93 -4.27 -4.01
CA ILE A 148 19.41 -2.92 -4.27
C ILE A 148 20.55 -1.94 -4.55
N GLU A 149 21.64 -2.03 -3.80
CA GLU A 149 22.80 -1.14 -3.95
C GLU A 149 23.39 -1.24 -5.35
N ASN A 150 23.47 -2.45 -5.90
CA ASN A 150 24.08 -2.70 -7.20
C ASN A 150 23.08 -2.56 -8.36
N ASN A 151 21.82 -2.96 -8.17
CA ASN A 151 20.85 -3.11 -9.27
C ASN A 151 19.61 -2.22 -9.15
N GLY A 152 19.40 -1.57 -8.00
CA GLY A 152 18.26 -0.69 -7.80
C GLY A 152 18.38 0.62 -8.57
N ASP A 153 17.25 1.16 -9.00
CA ASP A 153 17.18 2.53 -9.49
C ASP A 153 17.36 3.56 -8.34
N SER A 154 17.32 4.84 -8.68
CA SER A 154 17.49 5.93 -7.70
C SER A 154 16.43 5.91 -6.60
N ALA A 155 15.17 5.64 -6.96
CA ALA A 155 14.04 5.57 -6.02
C ALA A 155 14.18 4.38 -5.07
N GLN A 156 14.48 3.20 -5.59
CA GLN A 156 14.71 1.99 -4.80
C GLN A 156 15.86 2.18 -3.82
N LYS A 157 16.98 2.76 -4.26
CA LYS A 157 18.14 3.04 -3.40
C LYS A 157 17.81 4.03 -2.29
N HIS A 158 17.06 5.08 -2.60
CA HIS A 158 16.62 6.06 -1.60
C HIS A 158 15.78 5.39 -0.50
N TYR A 159 14.69 4.73 -0.88
CA TYR A 159 13.78 4.11 0.09
C TYR A 159 14.41 2.93 0.82
N TYR A 160 15.31 2.19 0.16
CA TYR A 160 16.14 1.19 0.82
C TYR A 160 17.01 1.81 1.92
N ASN A 161 17.69 2.92 1.65
CA ASN A 161 18.53 3.57 2.66
C ASN A 161 17.72 4.08 3.87
N LEU A 162 16.47 4.50 3.65
CA LEU A 162 15.57 4.92 4.74
C LEU A 162 15.08 3.74 5.60
N LEU A 163 14.88 2.56 5.00
CA LEU A 163 14.18 1.45 5.65
C LEU A 163 15.06 0.28 6.08
N LYS A 164 16.24 0.10 5.49
CA LYS A 164 17.10 -1.09 5.70
C LYS A 164 17.51 -1.34 7.15
N SER A 165 17.62 -0.29 7.97
CA SER A 165 17.98 -0.43 9.39
C SER A 165 16.81 -0.88 10.28
N TYR A 166 15.58 -0.86 9.74
CA TYR A 166 14.36 -1.23 10.47
C TYR A 166 13.74 -2.54 9.96
N MET A 167 14.37 -3.18 8.98
CA MET A 167 13.83 -4.34 8.29
C MET A 167 14.87 -5.45 8.23
N ASP A 168 14.51 -6.61 8.77
CA ASP A 168 15.31 -7.82 8.65
C ASP A 168 14.76 -8.70 7.52
N GLY A 169 15.62 -9.03 6.55
CA GLY A 169 15.27 -9.96 5.47
C GLY A 169 16.03 -9.72 4.17
N THR A 170 15.51 -10.31 3.09
CA THR A 170 16.07 -10.20 1.75
C THR A 170 15.43 -9.04 0.99
N PHE A 171 16.27 -8.19 0.40
CA PHE A 171 15.86 -6.99 -0.33
C PHE A 171 15.81 -7.22 -1.84
N TYR A 172 14.63 -7.04 -2.44
CA TYR A 172 14.33 -7.28 -3.85
C TYR A 172 14.11 -5.97 -4.61
N CYS A 173 14.63 -5.90 -5.83
CA CYS A 173 14.27 -4.84 -6.78
C CYS A 173 12.89 -5.18 -7.36
N GLY A 174 11.87 -4.38 -7.06
CA GLY A 174 10.52 -4.51 -7.58
C GLY A 174 10.34 -3.72 -8.86
N ALA A 175 10.04 -4.39 -9.97
CA ALA A 175 9.75 -3.74 -11.26
C ALA A 175 8.24 -3.73 -11.53
N LEU A 176 7.69 -2.59 -11.96
CA LEU A 176 6.28 -2.50 -12.34
C LEU A 176 5.98 -3.39 -13.56
N ILE A 177 5.01 -4.29 -13.43
CA ILE A 177 4.45 -5.04 -14.57
C ILE A 177 3.18 -4.35 -15.08
N LYS A 178 2.28 -3.98 -14.16
CA LYS A 178 0.98 -3.40 -14.49
C LYS A 178 0.57 -2.44 -13.39
N ALA A 179 0.06 -1.27 -13.77
CA ALA A 179 -0.77 -0.42 -12.92
C ALA A 179 -2.17 -0.31 -13.54
N ASP A 180 -3.21 -0.32 -12.72
CA ASP A 180 -4.60 -0.17 -13.15
C ASP A 180 -5.34 0.75 -12.19
N ARG A 181 -5.80 1.89 -12.71
CA ARG A 181 -6.61 2.89 -12.01
C ARG A 181 -7.95 3.12 -12.71
N SER A 182 -8.37 2.17 -13.55
CA SER A 182 -9.64 2.30 -14.26
C SER A 182 -10.81 2.45 -13.29
N GLU A 183 -11.89 3.07 -13.74
CA GLU A 183 -13.13 3.19 -12.95
C GLU A 183 -13.64 1.82 -12.52
N LYS A 184 -13.50 0.80 -13.37
CA LYS A 184 -13.86 -0.59 -13.04
C LYS A 184 -13.08 -1.10 -11.82
N GLU A 185 -11.76 -0.97 -11.83
CA GLU A 185 -10.91 -1.42 -10.72
C GLU A 185 -11.18 -0.59 -9.45
N THR A 186 -11.39 0.72 -9.61
CA THR A 186 -11.73 1.63 -8.50
C THR A 186 -13.07 1.27 -7.87
N ARG A 187 -14.10 1.00 -8.68
CA ARG A 187 -15.43 0.56 -8.24
C ARG A 187 -15.35 -0.76 -7.48
N GLU A 188 -14.59 -1.73 -8.01
CA GLU A 188 -14.41 -3.02 -7.34
C GLU A 188 -13.73 -2.84 -5.98
N PHE A 189 -12.69 -2.00 -5.91
CA PHE A 189 -12.02 -1.68 -4.66
C PHE A 189 -12.95 -1.01 -3.64
N LEU A 190 -13.69 0.01 -4.04
CA LEU A 190 -14.60 0.74 -3.16
C LEU A 190 -15.75 -0.15 -2.66
N SER A 191 -16.31 -0.99 -3.54
CA SER A 191 -17.35 -1.95 -3.16
C SER A 191 -16.87 -2.93 -2.07
N LYS A 192 -15.68 -3.51 -2.24
CA LYS A 192 -15.06 -4.38 -1.23
C LYS A 192 -14.77 -3.64 0.06
N THR A 193 -14.25 -2.42 -0.05
CA THR A 193 -13.96 -1.55 1.09
C THR A 193 -15.24 -1.23 1.86
N GLY A 194 -16.36 -0.91 1.19
CA GLY A 194 -17.66 -0.71 1.83
C GLY A 194 -18.12 -1.93 2.64
N GLY A 195 -17.88 -3.14 2.13
CA GLY A 195 -18.13 -4.38 2.86
C GLY A 195 -17.25 -4.55 4.11
N TYR A 196 -15.97 -4.19 4.03
CA TYR A 196 -15.04 -4.27 5.17
C TYR A 196 -15.34 -3.26 6.27
N PHE A 197 -15.81 -2.07 5.88
CA PHE A 197 -16.04 -0.92 6.75
C PHE A 197 -17.51 -0.68 7.10
N LYS A 198 -18.40 -1.65 6.80
CA LYS A 198 -19.87 -1.53 6.97
C LYS A 198 -20.35 -1.10 8.36
N ASN A 199 -19.57 -1.37 9.40
CA ASN A 199 -19.89 -1.07 10.80
C ASN A 199 -18.89 -0.05 11.39
N THR A 200 -18.49 0.95 10.60
CA THR A 200 -17.52 1.99 10.98
C THR A 200 -18.05 3.36 10.57
N GLU A 201 -17.54 4.43 11.17
CA GLU A 201 -17.91 5.81 10.79
C GLU A 201 -17.52 6.17 9.36
N TRP A 202 -16.62 5.40 8.75
CA TRP A 202 -16.15 5.62 7.37
C TRP A 202 -17.16 5.23 6.31
N LYS A 203 -18.24 4.54 6.67
CA LYS A 203 -19.21 4.01 5.71
C LYS A 203 -19.78 5.11 4.82
N ASP A 204 -20.13 6.25 5.39
CA ASP A 204 -20.71 7.39 4.66
C ASP A 204 -19.70 7.98 3.66
N ASN A 205 -18.42 8.12 4.05
CA ASN A 205 -17.35 8.58 3.16
C ASN A 205 -17.11 7.61 1.99
N ILE A 206 -17.22 6.30 2.24
CA ILE A 206 -17.08 5.27 1.20
C ILE A 206 -18.26 5.31 0.24
N ASP A 207 -19.48 5.43 0.76
CA ASP A 207 -20.69 5.53 -0.08
C ASP A 207 -20.66 6.79 -0.94
N LYS A 208 -20.21 7.91 -0.39
CA LYS A 208 -19.98 9.15 -1.14
C LYS A 208 -18.97 8.94 -2.27
N ALA A 209 -17.83 8.31 -1.98
CA ALA A 209 -16.81 8.03 -3.01
C ALA A 209 -17.33 7.10 -4.12
N VAL A 210 -18.20 6.13 -3.80
CA VAL A 210 -18.87 5.30 -4.81
C VAL A 210 -19.84 6.15 -5.66
N ALA A 211 -20.64 7.00 -5.03
CA ALA A 211 -21.58 7.87 -5.75
C ALA A 211 -20.87 8.87 -6.68
N GLU A 212 -19.74 9.44 -6.24
CA GLU A 212 -18.90 10.33 -7.05
C GLU A 212 -18.33 9.63 -8.30
N LEU A 213 -17.93 8.36 -8.15
CA LEU A 213 -17.47 7.54 -9.28
C LEU A 213 -18.59 7.26 -10.29
N ASP A 214 -19.84 7.20 -9.83
CA ASP A 214 -21.01 6.92 -10.66
C ASP A 214 -21.53 8.18 -11.36
N ASN A 215 -21.36 9.34 -10.74
CA ASN A 215 -21.87 10.64 -11.21
C ASN A 215 -20.82 11.76 -11.08
N PRO A 216 -19.76 11.77 -11.91
CA PRO A 216 -18.64 12.71 -11.79
C PRO A 216 -19.00 14.19 -12.03
N GLN A 217 -20.24 14.51 -12.42
CA GLN A 217 -20.71 15.87 -12.74
C GLN A 217 -21.44 16.60 -11.60
N GLN A 218 -21.80 15.94 -10.48
CA GLN A 218 -22.65 16.57 -9.45
C GLN A 218 -21.93 17.55 -8.52
N GLU A 219 -20.60 17.49 -8.35
CA GLU A 219 -19.89 18.42 -7.44
C GLU A 219 -19.39 19.71 -8.10
N LYS A 220 -19.18 19.76 -9.42
CA LYS A 220 -18.81 21.03 -10.08
C LYS A 220 -19.86 22.12 -9.88
N ASN A 221 -21.13 21.73 -9.68
CA ASN A 221 -22.24 22.66 -9.49
C ASN A 221 -22.48 23.05 -8.02
N ASN A 222 -21.81 22.42 -7.06
CA ASN A 222 -21.99 22.71 -5.62
C ASN A 222 -20.85 23.59 -5.04
N VAL A 223 -19.80 23.87 -5.82
CA VAL A 223 -18.71 24.79 -5.44
C VAL A 223 -18.94 26.21 -6.00
N GLU A 224 -19.89 26.37 -6.93
CA GLU A 224 -20.22 27.65 -7.59
C GLU A 224 -21.50 28.33 -7.07
N ASN A 225 -22.11 27.86 -5.97
CA ASN A 225 -23.29 28.49 -5.35
C ASN A 225 -23.05 28.96 -3.92
#